data_AF-A0A6A5U8R1-F1
#
_entry.id   AF-A0A6A5U8R1-F1
#
_cell.length_a   1.000
_cell.length_b   1.000
_cell.length_c   1.000
_cell.angle_alpha   90.00
_cell.angle_beta   90.00
_cell.angle_gamma   90.00
#
_symmetry.space_group_name_H-M   'P 1'
#
loop_
_entity.id
_entity.type
_entity.pdbx_description
1 polymer ?
#
loop_
_entity_poly.entity_id
_entity_poly.type
_entity_poly.pdbx_seq_one_letter_code
_entity_poly.pdbx_strand_id
1 'polypeptide(L)'
;MDVSPKVSSLYGPGAFVGWLCTMASLLISWTFNRYSRARNTIGNDLIATLTYPSIAAIQFQYELWKTTRNSAQPAMEPLDATSCIVVWFLAIGPWLLGLAAGRRGLKRFICTAVVSVPCLSALLTIPARHDLLARLPAANWGILVYIFCNFFCAMVFVLDCEYQDGKCDRNSLREVINTQVSRPRDRYNRPRIYPGTRAYVLPLLTLAIWLLLAVVMFIIATRSPELVEGQKRPISELFSVPRTGYSITELDQIVALSAGLLAVIFSIYEAFISRKLSAWERYQKWRDSCEILLDQGILEEDETSRWKRELQIMDQQKKRILEAPTSTELLPMMERIKEDREEELFRVRWEQMSEEEKKFAIIQSNLLGK
;
A
#
# COMPACT_ATOMS: atom_id res chain seq x y z
N MET A 1 16.11 44.19 2.82
CA MET A 1 14.65 44.41 2.88
C MET A 1 14.05 43.06 3.19
N ASP A 2 13.62 42.84 4.43
CA ASP A 2 13.04 41.57 4.84
C ASP A 2 11.66 41.46 4.19
N VAL A 3 11.60 40.70 3.12
CA VAL A 3 10.35 40.32 2.47
C VAL A 3 9.64 39.40 3.44
N SER A 4 8.87 39.97 4.35
CA SER A 4 7.99 39.19 5.23
C SER A 4 7.21 38.24 4.33
N PRO A 5 7.31 36.92 4.54
CA PRO A 5 6.70 35.96 3.65
C PRO A 5 5.18 36.18 3.65
N LYS A 6 4.61 36.50 2.49
CA LYS A 6 3.15 36.69 2.32
C LYS A 6 2.38 35.37 2.39
N VAL A 7 3.10 34.26 2.44
CA VAL A 7 2.58 32.89 2.45
C VAL A 7 2.96 32.25 3.77
N SER A 8 2.09 31.39 4.32
CA SER A 8 2.40 30.60 5.51
C SER A 8 3.54 29.63 5.24
N SER A 9 4.43 29.42 6.21
CA SER A 9 5.54 28.45 6.11
C SER A 9 5.04 27.02 5.92
N LEU A 10 3.77 26.77 6.24
CA LEU A 10 3.05 25.54 5.94
C LEU A 10 3.20 25.11 4.47
N TYR A 11 3.25 26.06 3.53
CA TYR A 11 3.37 25.77 2.09
C TYR A 11 4.82 25.78 1.58
N GLY A 12 5.79 25.88 2.48
CA GLY A 12 7.20 25.88 2.15
C GLY A 12 7.65 24.57 1.47
N PRO A 13 8.82 24.60 0.81
CA PRO A 13 9.32 23.47 0.03
C PRO A 13 9.59 22.23 0.90
N GLY A 14 10.07 22.39 2.14
CA GLY A 14 10.33 21.27 3.04
C GLY A 14 9.04 20.61 3.53
N ALA A 15 8.03 21.41 3.88
CA ALA A 15 6.70 20.90 4.23
C ALA A 15 6.02 20.19 3.06
N PHE A 16 6.11 20.76 1.86
CA PHE A 16 5.58 20.14 0.64
C PHE A 16 6.25 18.80 0.32
N VAL A 17 7.59 18.74 0.31
CA VAL A 17 8.32 17.49 0.04
C VAL A 17 8.10 16.47 1.16
N GLY A 18 8.08 16.91 2.42
CA GLY A 18 7.72 16.07 3.56
C GLY A 18 6.34 15.44 3.40
N TRP A 19 5.35 16.22 2.95
CA TRP A 19 4.02 15.70 2.61
C TRP A 19 4.05 14.69 1.46
N LEU A 20 4.78 14.95 0.37
CA LEU A 20 4.95 13.97 -0.71
C LEU A 20 5.55 12.65 -0.20
N CYS A 21 6.52 12.72 0.72
CA CYS A 21 7.06 11.54 1.39
C CYS A 21 5.99 10.82 2.23
N THR A 22 5.15 11.52 3.01
CA THR A 22 4.04 10.86 3.73
C THR A 22 3.05 10.18 2.77
N MET A 23 2.78 10.78 1.62
CA MET A 23 1.90 10.21 0.62
C MET A 23 2.52 8.96 -0.05
N ALA A 24 3.83 8.99 -0.33
CA ALA A 24 4.58 7.84 -0.82
C ALA A 24 4.64 6.70 0.21
N SER A 25 4.85 7.03 1.50
CA SER A 25 4.79 6.09 2.62
C SER A 25 3.43 5.37 2.66
N LEU A 26 2.34 6.10 2.50
CA LEU A 26 0.99 5.55 2.48
C LEU A 26 0.75 4.62 1.28
N LEU A 27 1.22 5.01 0.09
CA LEU A 27 1.18 4.17 -1.11
C LEU A 27 1.96 2.86 -0.90
N ILE A 28 3.18 2.94 -0.36
CA ILE A 28 4.02 1.76 -0.05
C ILE A 28 3.31 0.84 0.93
N SER A 29 2.74 1.40 2.00
CA SER A 29 2.00 0.66 3.01
C SER A 29 0.76 -0.04 2.43
N TRP A 30 0.01 0.61 1.54
CA TRP A 30 -1.19 -0.01 0.96
C TRP A 30 -0.90 -1.02 -0.15
N THR A 31 0.21 -0.85 -0.86
CA THR A 31 0.61 -1.73 -1.98
C THR A 31 1.44 -2.92 -1.51
N PHE A 32 2.46 -2.68 -0.69
CA PHE A 32 3.50 -3.66 -0.39
C PHE A 32 3.41 -4.27 1.01
N ASN A 33 2.82 -3.59 2.01
CA ASN A 33 2.68 -4.14 3.36
C ASN A 33 1.46 -5.06 3.44
N ARG A 34 1.69 -6.37 3.67
CA ARG A 34 0.64 -7.41 3.66
C ARG A 34 -0.42 -7.17 4.73
N TYR A 35 0.01 -6.72 5.93
CA TYR A 35 -0.88 -6.51 7.06
C TYR A 35 -1.71 -5.23 6.90
N SER A 36 -1.07 -4.13 6.49
CA SER A 36 -1.75 -2.84 6.29
C SER A 36 -2.75 -2.88 5.12
N ARG A 37 -2.43 -3.65 4.08
CA ARG A 37 -3.30 -3.90 2.91
C ARG A 37 -4.61 -4.59 3.27
N ALA A 38 -4.61 -5.50 4.25
CA ALA A 38 -5.79 -6.25 4.66
C ALA A 38 -6.69 -5.49 5.64
N ARG A 39 -6.12 -4.56 6.42
CA ARG A 39 -6.86 -3.77 7.40
C ARG A 39 -7.59 -2.61 6.71
N ASN A 40 -8.85 -2.37 7.07
CA ASN A 40 -9.62 -1.20 6.63
C ASN A 40 -9.71 -0.16 7.77
N THR A 41 -8.56 0.23 8.30
CA THR A 41 -8.44 1.24 9.36
C THR A 41 -8.01 2.58 8.77
N ILE A 42 -8.48 3.66 9.38
CA ILE A 42 -8.03 5.03 9.11
C ILE A 42 -6.79 5.23 9.98
N GLY A 43 -5.61 5.20 9.36
CA GLY A 43 -4.34 5.44 10.06
C GLY A 43 -4.01 6.93 10.13
N ASN A 44 -3.14 7.30 11.07
CA ASN A 44 -2.67 8.68 11.21
C ASN A 44 -2.03 9.20 9.92
N ASP A 45 -1.30 8.34 9.20
CA ASP A 45 -0.67 8.69 7.92
C ASP A 45 -1.70 9.10 6.86
N LEU A 46 -2.88 8.46 6.84
CA LEU A 46 -3.96 8.82 5.92
C LEU A 46 -4.52 10.20 6.29
N ILE A 47 -4.74 10.44 7.58
CA ILE A 47 -5.23 11.73 8.05
C ILE A 47 -4.23 12.82 7.67
N ALA A 48 -2.94 12.66 8.01
CA ALA A 48 -1.89 13.61 7.67
C ALA A 48 -1.80 13.88 6.16
N THR A 49 -1.85 12.82 5.34
CA THR A 49 -1.81 12.92 3.87
C THR A 49 -2.99 13.70 3.31
N LEU A 50 -4.19 13.53 3.88
CA LEU A 50 -5.43 14.13 3.40
C LEU A 50 -5.68 15.53 3.96
N THR A 51 -5.21 15.84 5.17
CA THR A 51 -5.40 17.16 5.80
C THR A 51 -4.70 18.27 5.02
N TYR A 52 -3.47 18.03 4.54
CA TYR A 52 -2.70 19.05 3.83
C TYR A 52 -3.38 19.54 2.52
N PRO A 53 -3.79 18.68 1.58
CA PRO A 53 -4.53 19.11 0.39
C PRO A 53 -5.93 19.65 0.72
N SER A 54 -6.56 19.19 1.81
CA SER A 54 -7.84 19.76 2.26
C SER A 54 -7.69 21.23 2.64
N ILE A 55 -6.67 21.55 3.46
CA ILE A 55 -6.37 22.92 3.86
C ILE A 55 -6.01 23.76 2.64
N ALA A 56 -5.18 23.24 1.73
CA ALA A 56 -4.80 23.94 0.51
C ALA A 56 -6.02 24.25 -0.39
N ALA A 57 -6.92 23.30 -0.59
CA ALA A 57 -8.12 23.49 -1.39
C ALA A 57 -9.06 24.55 -0.80
N ILE A 58 -9.27 24.52 0.53
CA ILE A 58 -10.10 25.50 1.23
C ILE A 58 -9.48 26.90 1.13
N GLN A 59 -8.17 27.02 1.39
CA GLN A 59 -7.45 28.30 1.29
C GLN A 59 -7.50 28.86 -0.13
N PHE A 60 -7.30 28.01 -1.14
CA PHE A 60 -7.40 28.40 -2.55
C PHE A 60 -8.77 28.99 -2.88
N GLN A 61 -9.84 28.30 -2.50
CA GLN A 61 -11.21 28.77 -2.73
C GLN A 61 -11.51 30.06 -1.96
N TYR A 62 -11.03 30.17 -0.73
CA TYR A 62 -11.19 31.37 0.08
C TYR A 62 -10.53 32.59 -0.56
N GLU A 63 -9.28 32.48 -1.01
CA GLU A 63 -8.57 33.57 -1.68
C GLU A 63 -9.25 33.95 -3.01
N LEU A 64 -9.75 32.95 -3.75
CA LEU A 64 -10.48 33.19 -4.99
C LEU A 64 -11.78 33.96 -4.75
N TRP A 65 -12.55 33.56 -3.74
CA TRP A 65 -13.79 34.22 -3.33
C TRP A 65 -13.54 35.65 -2.85
N LYS A 66 -12.52 35.85 -2.00
CA LYS A 66 -12.12 37.16 -1.48
C LYS A 66 -11.73 38.12 -2.60
N THR A 67 -10.97 37.65 -3.59
CA THR A 67 -10.59 38.42 -4.78
C THR A 67 -11.82 38.87 -5.55
N THR A 68 -12.78 37.97 -5.79
CA THR A 68 -14.03 38.30 -6.50
C THR A 68 -14.89 39.30 -5.73
N ARG A 69 -14.94 39.19 -4.40
CA ARG A 69 -15.76 40.08 -3.57
C ARG A 69 -15.20 41.50 -3.48
N ASN A 70 -13.89 41.64 -3.39
CA ASN A 70 -13.24 42.92 -3.11
C ASN A 70 -12.75 43.66 -4.36
N SER A 71 -12.91 43.08 -5.56
CA SER A 71 -12.30 43.57 -6.81
C SER A 71 -10.79 43.85 -6.66
N ALA A 72 -10.15 43.18 -5.71
CA ALA A 72 -8.73 43.34 -5.40
C ALA A 72 -7.91 42.46 -6.33
N GLN A 73 -6.64 42.81 -6.54
CA GLN A 73 -5.73 41.91 -7.25
C GLN A 73 -5.54 40.62 -6.46
N PRO A 74 -5.59 39.44 -7.11
CA PRO A 74 -5.38 38.17 -6.43
C PRO A 74 -3.99 38.11 -5.83
N ALA A 75 -3.87 37.65 -4.60
CA ALA A 75 -2.57 37.29 -4.03
C ALA A 75 -2.05 36.06 -4.78
N MET A 76 -1.16 36.28 -5.75
CA MET A 76 -0.71 35.22 -6.66
C MET A 76 0.14 34.15 -5.96
N GLU A 77 0.98 34.55 -5.01
CA GLU A 77 1.86 33.62 -4.28
C GLU A 77 1.09 32.52 -3.52
N PRO A 78 0.08 32.82 -2.66
CA PRO A 78 -0.68 31.76 -1.99
C PRO A 78 -1.54 30.95 -2.95
N LEU A 79 -2.07 31.54 -4.03
CA LEU A 79 -2.84 30.82 -5.05
C LEU A 79 -1.96 29.82 -5.82
N ASP A 80 -0.73 30.19 -6.18
CA ASP A 80 0.22 29.28 -6.85
C ASP A 80 0.64 28.14 -5.92
N ALA A 81 0.97 28.46 -4.66
CA ALA A 81 1.36 27.44 -3.69
C ALA A 81 0.23 26.43 -3.38
N THR A 82 -1.00 26.91 -3.16
CA THR A 82 -2.14 26.05 -2.85
C THR A 82 -2.61 25.25 -4.07
N SER A 83 -2.65 25.86 -5.27
CA SER A 83 -2.99 25.14 -6.50
C SER A 83 -1.99 24.04 -6.83
N CYS A 84 -0.70 24.27 -6.60
CA CYS A 84 0.33 23.25 -6.75
C CYS A 84 0.03 21.99 -5.91
N ILE A 85 -0.30 22.15 -4.63
CA ILE A 85 -0.63 21.03 -3.73
C ILE A 85 -1.89 20.31 -4.21
N VAL A 86 -2.93 21.06 -4.56
CA VAL A 86 -4.19 20.51 -5.07
C VAL A 86 -3.95 19.66 -6.32
N VAL A 87 -3.18 20.17 -7.28
CA VAL A 87 -2.82 19.46 -8.50
C VAL A 87 -2.08 18.16 -8.20
N TRP A 88 -1.04 18.22 -7.36
CA TRP A 88 -0.26 17.02 -7.00
C TRP A 88 -1.11 15.98 -6.29
N PHE A 89 -2.01 16.42 -5.40
CA PHE A 89 -2.97 15.52 -4.78
C PHE A 89 -3.94 14.94 -5.81
N LEU A 90 -4.41 15.70 -6.80
CA LEU A 90 -5.28 15.17 -7.84
C LEU A 90 -4.55 14.21 -8.80
N ALA A 91 -3.23 14.37 -8.98
CA ALA A 91 -2.45 13.43 -9.77
C ALA A 91 -2.31 12.06 -9.07
N ILE A 92 -2.23 12.04 -7.73
CA ILE A 92 -1.95 10.85 -6.93
C ILE A 92 -3.20 10.28 -6.24
N GLY A 93 -4.17 11.11 -5.89
CA GLY A 93 -5.45 10.76 -5.26
C GLY A 93 -6.25 9.67 -5.98
N PRO A 94 -6.29 9.63 -7.34
CA PRO A 94 -6.88 8.53 -8.10
C PRO A 94 -6.23 7.18 -7.78
N TRP A 95 -4.92 7.14 -7.57
CA TRP A 95 -4.22 5.94 -7.11
C TRP A 95 -4.70 5.50 -5.73
N LEU A 96 -4.83 6.46 -4.80
CA LEU A 96 -5.34 6.19 -3.46
C LEU A 96 -6.77 5.68 -3.49
N LEU A 97 -7.64 6.28 -4.30
CA LEU A 97 -9.02 5.83 -4.50
C LEU A 97 -9.09 4.44 -5.12
N GLY A 98 -8.32 4.19 -6.18
CA GLY A 98 -8.25 2.90 -6.84
C GLY A 98 -7.75 1.81 -5.89
N LEU A 99 -6.67 2.06 -5.16
CA LEU A 99 -6.14 1.13 -4.15
C LEU A 99 -7.15 0.88 -3.03
N ALA A 100 -7.83 1.92 -2.53
CA ALA A 100 -8.85 1.76 -1.49
C ALA A 100 -10.05 0.95 -2.01
N ALA A 101 -10.53 1.22 -3.23
CA ALA A 101 -11.65 0.51 -3.85
C ALA A 101 -11.31 -0.95 -4.13
N GLY A 102 -10.16 -1.23 -4.77
CA GLY A 102 -9.71 -2.60 -5.10
C GLY A 102 -9.48 -3.48 -3.87
N ARG A 103 -9.24 -2.87 -2.69
CA ARG A 103 -9.08 -3.58 -1.42
C ARG A 103 -10.34 -3.63 -0.57
N ARG A 104 -11.49 -3.17 -1.07
CA ARG A 104 -12.76 -3.03 -0.32
C ARG A 104 -12.62 -2.18 0.94
N GLY A 105 -11.67 -1.25 0.94
CA GLY A 105 -11.39 -0.34 2.02
C GLY A 105 -12.36 0.85 2.04
N LEU A 106 -13.66 0.62 2.27
CA LEU A 106 -14.69 1.66 2.11
C LEU A 106 -14.40 2.93 2.93
N LYS A 107 -13.84 2.79 4.15
CA LYS A 107 -13.49 3.94 4.99
C LYS A 107 -12.39 4.79 4.34
N ARG A 108 -11.33 4.14 3.86
CA ARG A 108 -10.21 4.78 3.15
C ARG A 108 -10.67 5.46 1.87
N PHE A 109 -11.56 4.80 1.13
CA PHE A 109 -12.16 5.33 -0.08
C PHE A 109 -12.96 6.61 0.20
N ILE A 110 -13.89 6.57 1.15
CA ILE A 110 -14.74 7.72 1.51
C ILE A 110 -13.87 8.89 1.97
N CYS A 111 -12.91 8.67 2.87
CA CYS A 111 -12.03 9.75 3.33
C CYS A 111 -11.27 10.42 2.18
N THR A 112 -10.71 9.62 1.27
CA THR A 112 -9.98 10.15 0.11
C THR A 112 -10.92 10.90 -0.82
N ALA A 113 -12.11 10.36 -1.10
CA ALA A 113 -13.10 10.95 -1.99
C ALA A 113 -13.60 12.30 -1.48
N VAL A 114 -13.85 12.41 -0.16
CA VAL A 114 -14.27 13.67 0.48
C VAL A 114 -13.23 14.79 0.26
N VAL A 115 -11.94 14.47 0.25
CA VAL A 115 -10.86 15.44 -0.01
C VAL A 115 -10.63 15.68 -1.51
N SER A 116 -10.87 14.68 -2.36
CA SER A 116 -10.81 14.86 -3.81
C SER A 116 -11.85 15.86 -4.33
N VAL A 117 -13.05 15.94 -3.74
CA VAL A 117 -14.11 16.87 -4.17
C VAL A 117 -13.70 18.35 -4.10
N PRO A 118 -13.25 18.91 -2.95
CA PRO A 118 -12.81 20.30 -2.88
C PRO A 118 -11.57 20.54 -3.74
N CYS A 119 -10.64 19.57 -3.84
CA CYS A 119 -9.49 19.69 -4.74
C CYS A 119 -9.92 19.79 -6.21
N LEU A 120 -10.84 18.92 -6.65
CA LEU A 120 -11.39 18.93 -8.02
C LEU A 120 -12.10 20.24 -8.31
N SER A 121 -12.94 20.71 -7.39
CA SER A 121 -13.62 22.00 -7.58
C SER A 121 -12.63 23.16 -7.69
N ALA A 122 -11.57 23.19 -6.88
CA ALA A 122 -10.50 24.18 -7.03
C ALA A 122 -9.84 24.09 -8.42
N LEU A 123 -9.47 22.89 -8.88
CA LEU A 123 -8.86 22.71 -10.20
C LEU A 123 -9.78 23.14 -11.34
N LEU A 124 -11.08 22.85 -11.27
CA LEU A 124 -12.06 23.23 -12.30
C LEU A 124 -12.30 24.75 -12.37
N THR A 125 -12.06 25.49 -11.28
CA THR A 125 -12.18 26.96 -11.28
C THR A 125 -11.02 27.68 -11.97
N ILE A 126 -9.84 27.04 -12.07
CA ILE A 126 -8.66 27.62 -12.74
C ILE A 126 -8.93 27.86 -14.24
N PRO A 127 -9.33 26.85 -15.05
CA PRO A 127 -9.60 27.06 -16.46
C PRO A 127 -10.80 27.95 -16.73
N ALA A 128 -11.80 27.97 -15.82
CA ALA A 128 -12.94 28.87 -15.94
C ALA A 128 -12.54 30.35 -15.84
N ARG A 129 -11.33 30.65 -15.36
CA ARG A 129 -10.75 31.98 -15.30
C ARG A 129 -9.46 32.04 -16.11
N HIS A 130 -9.60 32.26 -17.42
CA HIS A 130 -8.48 32.35 -18.36
C HIS A 130 -7.34 33.25 -17.86
N ASP A 131 -7.64 34.37 -17.19
CA ASP A 131 -6.64 35.29 -16.62
C ASP A 131 -5.72 34.66 -15.55
N LEU A 132 -6.20 33.66 -14.81
CA LEU A 132 -5.45 32.94 -13.78
C LEU A 132 -4.57 31.85 -14.38
N LEU A 133 -5.05 31.20 -15.44
CA LEU A 133 -4.34 30.10 -16.11
C LEU A 133 -2.99 30.57 -16.70
N ALA A 134 -2.95 31.78 -17.27
CA ALA A 134 -1.72 32.38 -17.79
C ALA A 134 -0.70 32.72 -16.68
N ARG A 135 -1.16 32.91 -15.44
CA ARG A 135 -0.36 33.43 -14.32
C ARG A 135 0.09 32.38 -13.31
N LEU A 136 -0.48 31.18 -13.36
CA LEU A 136 -0.19 30.07 -12.45
C LEU A 136 0.60 28.97 -13.18
N PRO A 137 1.93 29.06 -13.24
CA PRO A 137 2.75 28.11 -13.99
C PRO A 137 2.68 26.68 -13.43
N ALA A 138 2.50 26.53 -12.12
CA ALA A 138 2.36 25.22 -11.48
C ALA A 138 1.07 24.51 -11.92
N ALA A 139 -0.02 25.26 -12.17
CA ALA A 139 -1.28 24.69 -12.61
C ALA A 139 -1.20 24.13 -14.04
N ASN A 140 -0.49 24.80 -14.95
CA ASN A 140 -0.41 24.40 -16.35
C ASN A 140 0.31 23.06 -16.54
N TRP A 141 1.51 22.90 -15.97
CA TRP A 141 2.22 21.62 -15.98
C TRP A 141 1.50 20.58 -15.15
N GLY A 142 0.92 21.04 -14.05
CA GLY A 142 0.08 20.26 -13.18
C GLY A 142 -1.02 19.49 -13.90
N ILE A 143 -1.72 20.14 -14.82
CA ILE A 143 -2.80 19.52 -15.60
C ILE A 143 -2.26 18.40 -16.49
N LEU A 144 -1.12 18.60 -17.16
CA LEU A 144 -0.51 17.57 -18.01
C LEU A 144 -0.01 16.37 -17.19
N VAL A 145 0.68 16.63 -16.07
CA VAL A 145 1.13 15.60 -15.13
C VAL A 145 -0.07 14.84 -14.58
N TYR A 146 -1.13 15.55 -14.20
CA TYR A 146 -2.39 14.97 -13.76
C TYR A 146 -2.98 14.02 -14.82
N ILE A 147 -3.11 14.45 -16.07
CA ILE A 147 -3.62 13.63 -17.17
C ILE A 147 -2.77 12.36 -17.34
N PHE A 148 -1.44 12.52 -17.38
CA PHE A 148 -0.51 11.40 -17.57
C PHE A 148 -0.56 10.40 -16.40
N CYS A 149 -0.52 10.88 -15.16
CA CYS A 149 -0.62 10.05 -13.96
C CYS A 149 -1.96 9.31 -13.88
N ASN A 150 -3.07 9.95 -14.26
CA ASN A 150 -4.39 9.31 -14.30
C ASN A 150 -4.48 8.25 -15.38
N PHE A 151 -3.94 8.52 -16.57
CA PHE A 151 -3.87 7.54 -17.64
C PHE A 151 -3.04 6.31 -17.23
N PHE A 152 -1.87 6.53 -16.63
CA PHE A 152 -1.04 5.43 -16.14
C PHE A 152 -1.71 4.65 -15.00
N CYS A 153 -2.38 5.35 -14.07
CA CYS A 153 -3.18 4.71 -13.02
C CYS A 153 -4.28 3.83 -13.61
N ALA A 154 -4.96 4.34 -14.64
CA ALA A 154 -6.03 3.63 -15.31
C ALA A 154 -5.50 2.33 -15.94
N MET A 155 -4.38 2.40 -16.66
CA MET A 155 -3.73 1.22 -17.22
C MET A 155 -3.34 0.20 -16.15
N VAL A 156 -2.64 0.61 -15.10
CA VAL A 156 -2.20 -0.31 -14.03
C VAL A 156 -3.39 -0.97 -13.35
N PHE A 157 -4.48 -0.23 -13.16
CA PHE A 157 -5.67 -0.78 -12.52
C PHE A 157 -6.41 -1.78 -13.41
N VAL A 158 -6.52 -1.50 -14.72
CA VAL A 158 -7.07 -2.45 -15.70
C VAL A 158 -6.24 -3.74 -15.72
N LEU A 159 -4.90 -3.61 -15.73
CA LEU A 159 -3.99 -4.76 -15.68
C LEU A 159 -4.11 -5.57 -14.38
N ASP A 160 -4.25 -4.92 -13.20
CA ASP A 160 -4.48 -5.66 -11.94
C ASP A 160 -5.84 -6.36 -11.96
N CYS A 161 -6.90 -5.73 -12.48
CA CYS A 161 -8.21 -6.36 -12.63
C CYS A 161 -8.14 -7.63 -13.49
N GLU A 162 -7.54 -7.57 -14.69
CA GLU A 162 -7.36 -8.73 -15.55
C GLU A 162 -6.52 -9.82 -14.88
N TYR A 163 -5.45 -9.43 -14.19
CA TYR A 163 -4.58 -10.37 -13.48
C TYR A 163 -5.30 -11.07 -12.31
N GLN A 164 -6.12 -10.35 -11.55
CA GLN A 164 -6.91 -10.95 -10.45
C GLN A 164 -8.00 -11.87 -10.98
N ASP A 165 -8.67 -11.51 -12.08
CA ASP A 165 -9.74 -12.32 -12.67
C ASP A 165 -9.18 -13.66 -13.18
N GLY A 166 -8.04 -13.61 -13.89
CA GLY A 166 -7.34 -14.83 -14.34
C GLY A 166 -6.86 -15.73 -13.20
N LYS A 167 -6.52 -15.18 -12.02
CA LYS A 167 -6.21 -15.98 -10.82
C LYS A 167 -7.45 -16.63 -10.21
N CYS A 168 -8.56 -15.90 -10.18
CA CYS A 168 -9.82 -16.42 -9.64
C CYS A 168 -10.31 -17.61 -10.48
N ASP A 169 -10.20 -17.50 -11.80
CA ASP A 169 -10.59 -18.56 -12.73
C ASP A 169 -9.71 -19.81 -12.57
N ARG A 170 -8.38 -19.67 -12.47
CA ARG A 170 -7.48 -20.81 -12.22
C ARG A 170 -7.75 -21.51 -10.90
N ASN A 171 -8.04 -20.77 -9.82
CA ASN A 171 -8.34 -21.36 -8.53
C ASN A 171 -9.71 -22.06 -8.52
N SER A 172 -10.72 -21.46 -9.16
CA SER A 172 -12.02 -22.08 -9.37
C SER A 172 -11.90 -23.38 -10.18
N LEU A 173 -11.14 -23.36 -11.27
CA LEU A 173 -10.88 -24.55 -12.09
C LEU A 173 -10.19 -25.66 -11.27
N ARG A 174 -9.20 -25.28 -10.45
CA ARG A 174 -8.50 -26.23 -9.57
C ARG A 174 -9.43 -26.80 -8.49
N GLU A 175 -10.35 -26.01 -7.96
CA GLU A 175 -11.37 -26.45 -7.00
C GLU A 175 -12.40 -27.38 -7.66
N VAL A 176 -12.83 -27.09 -8.90
CA VAL A 176 -13.70 -27.98 -9.69
C VAL A 176 -13.02 -29.30 -10.02
N ILE A 177 -11.74 -29.27 -10.42
CA ILE A 177 -10.96 -30.49 -10.68
C ILE A 177 -10.82 -31.32 -9.40
N ASN A 178 -10.43 -30.69 -8.28
CA ASN A 178 -10.24 -31.40 -7.00
C ASN A 178 -11.57 -31.95 -6.45
N THR A 179 -12.68 -31.24 -6.62
CA THR A 179 -14.01 -31.71 -6.20
C THR A 179 -14.55 -32.85 -7.07
N GLN A 180 -14.19 -32.90 -8.36
CA GLN A 180 -14.54 -34.04 -9.21
C GLN A 180 -13.73 -35.31 -8.88
N VAL A 181 -12.51 -35.17 -8.37
CA VAL A 181 -11.64 -36.31 -8.05
C VAL A 181 -11.93 -36.92 -6.67
N SER A 182 -12.56 -36.17 -5.74
CA SER A 182 -12.43 -36.50 -4.30
C SER A 182 -13.69 -36.87 -3.49
N ARG A 183 -14.93 -37.04 -4.02
CA ARG A 183 -16.00 -37.88 -3.40
C ARG A 183 -17.41 -37.80 -4.03
N PRO A 184 -18.25 -38.83 -3.81
CA PRO A 184 -19.65 -38.84 -4.19
C PRO A 184 -20.53 -38.02 -3.23
N ARG A 185 -21.24 -37.04 -3.80
CA ARG A 185 -22.64 -36.69 -3.57
C ARG A 185 -23.16 -36.61 -2.11
N ASP A 186 -22.54 -35.80 -1.25
CA ASP A 186 -23.24 -35.26 -0.07
C ASP A 186 -23.70 -33.82 -0.31
N ARG A 187 -25.03 -33.70 -0.43
CA ARG A 187 -25.79 -32.46 -0.45
C ARG A 187 -25.72 -31.80 0.94
N TYR A 188 -25.04 -30.67 1.02
CA TYR A 188 -25.42 -29.44 1.73
C TYR A 188 -24.15 -28.68 2.12
N ASN A 189 -23.71 -27.77 1.25
CA ASN A 189 -23.25 -26.47 1.71
C ASN A 189 -23.31 -25.47 0.57
N ARG A 190 -23.97 -24.33 0.84
CA ARG A 190 -24.24 -23.29 -0.14
C ARG A 190 -22.92 -22.81 -0.76
N PRO A 191 -22.82 -22.70 -2.09
CA PRO A 191 -21.68 -22.02 -2.70
C PRO A 191 -21.63 -20.60 -2.11
N ARG A 192 -20.49 -20.26 -1.51
CA ARG A 192 -20.16 -18.88 -1.16
C ARG A 192 -20.43 -18.05 -2.41
N ILE A 193 -21.30 -17.06 -2.28
CA ILE A 193 -21.60 -16.08 -3.32
C ILE A 193 -20.25 -15.52 -3.76
N TYR A 194 -19.81 -15.95 -4.94
CA TYR A 194 -18.64 -15.42 -5.58
C TYR A 194 -18.86 -13.90 -5.64
N PRO A 195 -17.93 -13.09 -5.11
CA PRO A 195 -18.01 -11.65 -5.24
C PRO A 195 -17.61 -11.22 -6.66
N GLY A 196 -18.08 -11.98 -7.66
CA GLY A 196 -17.86 -11.76 -9.08
C GLY A 196 -18.59 -10.49 -9.50
N THR A 197 -17.97 -9.75 -10.40
CA THR A 197 -18.41 -8.50 -11.02
C THR A 197 -18.61 -7.28 -10.11
N ARG A 198 -19.36 -7.34 -9.00
CA ARG A 198 -19.68 -6.12 -8.21
C ARG A 198 -18.47 -5.44 -7.56
N ALA A 199 -17.40 -6.17 -7.26
CA ALA A 199 -16.19 -5.59 -6.66
C ALA A 199 -15.41 -4.67 -7.63
N TYR A 200 -15.59 -4.84 -8.95
CA TYR A 200 -14.83 -4.11 -9.97
C TYR A 200 -15.62 -2.95 -10.59
N VAL A 201 -16.94 -2.92 -10.45
CA VAL A 201 -17.79 -1.84 -11.00
C VAL A 201 -17.41 -0.49 -10.39
N LEU A 202 -17.24 -0.41 -9.07
CA LEU A 202 -16.91 0.84 -8.40
C LEU A 202 -15.56 1.42 -8.86
N PRO A 203 -14.45 0.67 -8.85
CA PRO A 203 -13.18 1.23 -9.30
C PRO A 203 -13.16 1.53 -10.81
N LEU A 204 -13.79 0.71 -11.66
CA LEU A 204 -13.93 1.02 -13.09
C LEU A 204 -14.72 2.30 -13.32
N LEU A 205 -15.82 2.51 -12.58
CA LEU A 205 -16.60 3.74 -12.65
C LEU A 205 -15.75 4.94 -12.19
N THR A 206 -15.00 4.82 -11.10
CA THR A 206 -14.13 5.91 -10.65
C THR A 206 -13.07 6.24 -11.70
N LEU A 207 -12.45 5.23 -12.30
CA LEU A 207 -11.43 5.38 -13.33
C LEU A 207 -12.02 6.03 -14.60
N ALA A 208 -13.23 5.64 -15.00
CA ALA A 208 -13.94 6.25 -16.12
C ALA A 208 -14.25 7.73 -15.86
N ILE A 209 -14.70 8.08 -14.65
CA ILE A 209 -14.93 9.48 -14.24
C ILE A 209 -13.62 10.28 -14.30
N TRP A 210 -12.53 9.75 -13.76
CA TRP A 210 -11.22 10.40 -13.78
C TRP A 210 -10.67 10.56 -15.21
N LEU A 211 -10.83 9.55 -16.06
CA LEU A 211 -10.45 9.62 -17.47
C LEU A 211 -11.27 10.68 -18.22
N LEU A 212 -12.58 10.74 -17.98
CA LEU A 212 -13.45 11.77 -18.55
C LEU A 212 -13.00 13.16 -18.11
N LEU A 213 -12.70 13.36 -16.82
CA LEU A 213 -12.17 14.63 -16.30
C LEU A 213 -10.83 14.98 -16.94
N ALA A 214 -9.93 14.01 -17.11
CA ALA A 214 -8.65 14.21 -17.77
C ALA A 214 -8.82 14.63 -19.24
N VAL A 215 -9.75 14.01 -19.97
CA VAL A 215 -10.10 14.39 -21.35
C VAL A 215 -10.68 15.80 -21.41
N VAL A 216 -11.61 16.15 -20.52
CA VAL A 216 -12.17 17.50 -20.44
C VAL A 216 -11.07 18.53 -20.19
N MET A 217 -10.17 18.27 -19.23
CA MET A 217 -9.03 19.14 -18.95
C MET A 217 -8.06 19.24 -20.15
N PHE A 218 -7.84 18.15 -20.87
CA PHE A 218 -7.02 18.15 -22.09
C PHE A 218 -7.65 19.00 -23.22
N ILE A 219 -8.97 18.91 -23.41
CA ILE A 219 -9.69 19.72 -24.40
C ILE A 219 -9.59 21.21 -24.04
N ILE A 220 -9.71 21.54 -22.76
CA ILE A 220 -9.57 22.92 -22.29
C ILE A 220 -8.13 23.42 -22.52
N ALA A 221 -7.13 22.61 -22.18
CA ALA A 221 -5.72 22.95 -22.34
C ALA A 221 -5.33 23.14 -23.82
N THR A 222 -5.84 22.29 -24.72
CA THR A 222 -5.56 22.40 -26.17
C THR A 222 -6.25 23.61 -26.83
N ARG A 223 -7.32 24.13 -26.25
CA ARG A 223 -8.00 25.36 -26.71
C ARG A 223 -7.34 26.65 -26.23
N SER A 224 -6.37 26.59 -25.33
CA SER A 224 -5.64 27.76 -24.84
C SER A 224 -4.27 27.81 -25.53
N PRO A 225 -4.09 28.58 -26.63
CA PRO A 225 -2.82 28.64 -27.36
C PRO A 225 -1.64 29.10 -26.49
N GLU A 226 -1.91 29.89 -25.44
CA GLU A 226 -0.92 30.32 -24.45
C GLU A 226 -0.23 29.17 -23.69
N LEU A 227 -0.91 28.03 -23.55
CA LEU A 227 -0.35 26.83 -22.89
C LEU A 227 0.70 26.13 -23.77
N VAL A 228 0.56 26.20 -25.09
CA VAL A 228 1.46 25.56 -26.05
C VAL A 228 2.70 26.42 -26.31
N GLU A 229 2.56 27.74 -26.27
CA GLU A 229 3.65 28.66 -26.60
C GLU A 229 4.64 28.90 -25.44
N GLY A 230 4.25 28.56 -24.20
CA GLY A 230 5.11 28.61 -23.00
C GLY A 230 6.18 27.51 -22.88
N GLN A 231 6.33 26.65 -23.89
CA GLN A 231 7.09 25.38 -23.87
C GLN A 231 8.64 25.51 -23.88
N LYS A 232 9.21 26.68 -23.54
CA LYS A 232 10.66 26.89 -23.37
C LYS A 232 11.12 26.98 -21.91
N ARG A 233 10.34 26.46 -20.96
CA ARG A 233 10.76 26.41 -19.56
C ARG A 233 11.54 25.12 -19.27
N PRO A 234 12.61 25.18 -18.47
CA PRO A 234 13.45 24.01 -18.21
C PRO A 234 12.66 22.92 -17.48
N ILE A 235 13.00 21.64 -17.74
CA ILE A 235 12.38 20.46 -17.12
C ILE A 235 12.45 20.50 -15.57
N SER A 236 13.38 21.25 -15.00
CA SER A 236 13.44 21.50 -13.56
C SER A 236 12.19 22.22 -13.02
N GLU A 237 11.44 22.96 -13.83
CA GLU A 237 10.14 23.54 -13.45
C GLU A 237 8.97 22.54 -13.49
N LEU A 238 9.19 21.34 -14.09
CA LEU A 238 8.21 20.26 -14.17
C LEU A 238 7.91 19.68 -12.77
N PHE A 239 8.92 19.61 -11.91
CA PHE A 239 8.73 19.42 -10.48
C PHE A 239 8.35 20.78 -9.89
N SER A 240 7.11 21.20 -10.14
CA SER A 240 6.56 22.44 -9.60
C SER A 240 6.57 22.31 -8.08
N VAL A 241 7.64 22.82 -7.46
CA VAL A 241 7.71 23.06 -6.02
C VAL A 241 7.04 24.41 -5.80
N PRO A 242 6.16 24.54 -4.78
CA PRO A 242 5.55 25.82 -4.45
C PRO A 242 6.60 26.92 -4.34
N ARG A 243 6.48 27.96 -5.17
CA ARG A 243 7.36 29.13 -5.09
C ARG A 243 6.97 29.92 -3.85
N THR A 244 7.71 29.71 -2.78
CA THR A 244 7.53 30.46 -1.52
C THR A 244 8.82 31.17 -1.16
N GLY A 245 8.74 32.20 -0.33
CA GLY A 245 9.91 32.90 0.19
C GLY A 245 10.73 32.10 1.21
N TYR A 246 10.32 30.86 1.51
CA TYR A 246 10.95 30.02 2.53
C TYR A 246 12.07 29.17 1.95
N SER A 247 13.16 29.04 2.71
CA SER A 247 14.26 28.15 2.38
C SER A 247 14.06 26.76 2.99
N ILE A 248 14.51 25.70 2.31
CA ILE A 248 14.57 24.34 2.88
C ILE A 248 15.45 24.31 4.15
N THR A 249 16.37 25.26 4.31
CA THR A 249 17.26 25.34 5.48
C THR A 249 16.58 25.86 6.74
N GLU A 250 15.35 26.35 6.65
CA GLU A 250 14.60 26.79 7.83
C GLU A 250 14.17 25.60 8.69
N LEU A 251 14.16 25.80 10.01
CA LEU A 251 14.00 24.70 10.97
C LEU A 251 12.69 23.94 10.78
N ASP A 252 11.59 24.64 10.57
CA ASP A 252 10.26 24.03 10.36
C ASP A 252 10.21 23.20 9.06
N GLN A 253 10.86 23.69 8.00
CA GLN A 253 11.00 22.99 6.71
C GLN A 253 11.83 21.72 6.85
N ILE A 254 12.97 21.78 7.55
CA ILE A 254 13.81 20.61 7.82
C ILE A 254 13.06 19.57 8.65
N VAL A 255 12.34 20.01 9.69
CA VAL A 255 11.56 19.11 10.57
C VAL A 255 10.46 18.41 9.77
N ALA A 256 9.70 19.15 8.97
CA ALA A 256 8.63 18.57 8.15
C ALA A 256 9.18 17.58 7.11
N LEU A 257 10.29 17.92 6.45
CA LEU A 257 10.98 17.04 5.50
C LEU A 257 11.48 15.76 6.19
N SER A 258 12.13 15.90 7.35
CA SER A 258 12.69 14.78 8.11
C SER A 258 11.60 13.83 8.59
N ALA A 259 10.47 14.36 9.08
CA ALA A 259 9.31 13.55 9.46
C ALA A 259 8.75 12.76 8.27
N GLY A 260 8.63 13.39 7.10
CA GLY A 260 8.22 12.72 5.87
C GLY A 260 9.17 11.60 5.46
N LEU A 261 10.48 11.85 5.46
CA LEU A 261 11.50 10.85 5.12
C LEU A 261 11.49 9.66 6.08
N LEU A 262 11.37 9.91 7.39
CA LEU A 262 11.25 8.85 8.39
C LEU A 262 10.01 7.98 8.14
N ALA A 263 8.87 8.60 7.79
CA ALA A 263 7.65 7.86 7.47
C ALA A 263 7.87 6.91 6.27
N VAL A 264 8.58 7.35 5.23
CA VAL A 264 8.89 6.50 4.06
C VAL A 264 9.81 5.35 4.45
N ILE A 265 10.91 5.64 5.16
CA ILE A 265 11.88 4.62 5.58
C ILE A 265 11.18 3.55 6.43
N PHE A 266 10.34 3.99 7.38
CA PHE A 266 9.60 3.09 8.25
C PHE A 266 8.59 2.25 7.46
N SER A 267 7.84 2.84 6.54
CA SER A 267 6.91 2.10 5.66
C SER A 267 7.62 1.07 4.77
N ILE A 268 8.81 1.39 4.24
CA ILE A 268 9.63 0.44 3.48
C ILE A 268 10.08 -0.72 4.38
N TYR A 269 10.57 -0.39 5.58
CA TYR A 269 11.02 -1.38 6.55
C TYR A 269 9.89 -2.32 6.97
N GLU A 270 8.71 -1.78 7.32
CA GLU A 270 7.53 -2.58 7.63
C GLU A 270 7.06 -3.41 6.43
N ALA A 271 7.07 -2.84 5.23
CA ALA A 271 6.73 -3.59 4.02
C ALA A 271 7.69 -4.77 3.81
N PHE A 272 8.99 -4.57 4.03
CA PHE A 272 10.00 -5.63 3.94
C PHE A 272 9.81 -6.70 5.01
N ILE A 273 9.56 -6.31 6.27
CA ILE A 273 9.30 -7.26 7.36
C ILE A 273 8.00 -8.02 7.13
N SER A 274 6.94 -7.36 6.66
CA SER A 274 5.65 -8.01 6.39
C SER A 274 5.74 -9.10 5.31
N ARG A 275 6.79 -9.05 4.47
CA ARG A 275 7.09 -10.09 3.47
C ARG A 275 7.89 -11.25 4.03
N LYS A 276 8.64 -11.05 5.13
CA LYS A 276 9.23 -12.16 5.86
C LYS A 276 8.09 -12.93 6.51
N LEU A 277 7.70 -14.04 5.87
CA LEU A 277 6.73 -14.98 6.42
C LEU A 277 7.12 -15.26 7.87
N SER A 278 6.19 -15.03 8.79
CA SER A 278 6.39 -15.43 10.18
C SER A 278 6.75 -16.92 10.22
N ALA A 279 7.49 -17.35 11.24
CA ALA A 279 7.81 -18.78 11.39
C ALA A 279 6.53 -19.65 11.31
N TRP A 280 5.43 -19.11 11.84
CA TRP A 280 4.10 -19.69 11.75
C TRP A 280 3.55 -19.76 10.31
N GLU A 281 3.58 -18.66 9.55
CA GLU A 281 3.11 -18.68 8.16
C GLU A 281 3.97 -19.59 7.26
N ARG A 282 5.28 -19.68 7.52
CA ARG A 282 6.16 -20.67 6.86
C ARG A 282 5.74 -22.09 7.20
N TYR A 283 5.49 -22.37 8.48
CA TYR A 283 5.01 -23.67 8.94
C TYR A 283 3.67 -24.03 8.30
N GLN A 284 2.69 -23.13 8.29
CA GLN A 284 1.40 -23.37 7.64
C GLN A 284 1.57 -23.67 6.15
N LYS A 285 2.35 -22.85 5.43
CA LYS A 285 2.57 -23.08 4.00
C LYS A 285 3.28 -24.42 3.72
N TRP A 286 4.25 -24.77 4.57
CA TRP A 286 4.91 -26.07 4.50
C TRP A 286 3.89 -27.20 4.75
N ARG A 287 3.09 -27.12 5.81
CA ARG A 287 2.02 -28.08 6.13
C ARG A 287 1.04 -28.26 4.97
N ASP A 288 0.52 -27.17 4.42
CA ASP A 288 -0.42 -27.21 3.30
C ASP A 288 0.20 -27.94 2.10
N SER A 289 1.51 -27.75 1.87
CA SER A 289 2.25 -28.45 0.82
C SER A 289 2.36 -29.95 1.11
N CYS A 290 2.56 -30.34 2.37
CA CYS A 290 2.60 -31.75 2.78
C CYS A 290 1.24 -32.42 2.59
N GLU A 291 0.16 -31.75 3.00
CA GLU A 291 -1.21 -32.25 2.83
C GLU A 291 -1.53 -32.45 1.34
N ILE A 292 -1.13 -31.52 0.47
CA ILE A 292 -1.29 -31.68 -0.99
C ILE A 292 -0.49 -32.88 -1.53
N LEU A 293 0.75 -33.08 -1.10
CA LEU A 293 1.59 -34.20 -1.55
C LEU A 293 1.02 -35.56 -1.09
N LEU A 294 0.51 -35.61 0.14
CA LEU A 294 -0.18 -36.78 0.70
C LEU A 294 -1.45 -37.10 -0.07
N ASP A 295 -2.27 -36.09 -0.40
CA ASP A 295 -3.52 -36.27 -1.15
C ASP A 295 -3.27 -36.71 -2.60
N GLN A 296 -2.15 -36.26 -3.20
CA GLN A 296 -1.77 -36.66 -4.56
C GLN A 296 -1.19 -38.08 -4.63
N GLY A 297 -0.90 -38.73 -3.49
CA GLY A 297 -0.33 -40.08 -3.44
C GLY A 297 1.04 -40.17 -4.11
N ILE A 298 1.81 -39.07 -4.14
CA ILE A 298 3.13 -39.01 -4.79
C ILE A 298 4.19 -39.73 -3.95
N LEU A 299 3.99 -39.79 -2.63
CA LEU A 299 4.95 -40.37 -1.68
C LEU A 299 4.73 -41.89 -1.55
N GLU A 300 5.81 -42.61 -1.31
CA GLU A 300 5.77 -44.02 -0.96
C GLU A 300 5.00 -44.23 0.37
N GLU A 301 4.51 -45.44 0.60
CA GLU A 301 3.59 -45.73 1.72
C GLU A 301 4.27 -45.55 3.10
N ASP A 302 5.57 -45.80 3.17
CA ASP A 302 6.41 -45.59 4.35
C ASP A 302 6.65 -44.10 4.62
N GLU A 303 6.97 -43.32 3.59
CA GLU A 303 7.14 -41.87 3.65
C GLU A 303 5.82 -41.20 4.07
N THR A 304 4.71 -41.56 3.43
CA THR A 304 3.37 -41.05 3.76
C THR A 304 3.07 -41.23 5.26
N SER A 305 3.38 -42.40 5.80
CA SER A 305 3.17 -42.74 7.21
C SER A 305 4.03 -41.89 8.14
N ARG A 306 5.30 -41.64 7.76
CA ARG A 306 6.23 -40.79 8.48
C ARG A 306 5.77 -39.32 8.49
N TRP A 307 5.42 -38.77 7.34
CA TRP A 307 4.98 -37.37 7.21
C TRP A 307 3.66 -37.12 7.97
N LYS A 308 2.71 -38.06 7.95
CA LYS A 308 1.49 -37.98 8.75
C LYS A 308 1.78 -37.93 10.25
N ARG A 309 2.75 -38.73 10.72
CA ARG A 309 3.16 -38.75 12.13
C ARG A 309 3.79 -37.42 12.54
N GLU A 310 4.72 -36.89 11.74
CA GLU A 310 5.36 -35.60 12.02
C GLU A 310 4.35 -34.43 12.06
N LEU A 311 3.38 -34.42 11.14
CA LEU A 311 2.29 -33.45 11.12
C LEU A 311 1.44 -33.52 12.40
N GLN A 312 1.09 -34.73 12.86
CA GLN A 312 0.33 -34.91 14.10
C GLN A 312 1.10 -34.41 15.32
N ILE A 313 2.41 -34.69 15.41
CA ILE A 313 3.25 -34.23 16.52
C ILE A 313 3.25 -32.71 16.58
N MET A 314 3.44 -32.04 15.44
CA MET A 314 3.46 -30.57 15.40
C MET A 314 2.09 -29.96 15.69
N ASP A 315 0.98 -30.59 15.30
CA ASP A 315 -0.36 -30.15 15.66
C ASP A 315 -0.64 -30.28 17.16
N GLN A 316 -0.15 -31.35 17.79
CA GLN A 316 -0.23 -31.50 19.24
C GLN A 316 0.60 -30.44 19.97
N GLN A 317 1.83 -30.18 19.52
CA GLN A 317 2.68 -29.12 20.07
C GLN A 317 2.02 -27.75 19.96
N LYS A 318 1.43 -27.44 18.80
CA LYS A 318 0.67 -26.21 18.59
C LYS A 318 -0.52 -26.11 19.55
N LYS A 319 -1.31 -27.17 19.69
CA LYS A 319 -2.48 -27.20 20.58
C LYS A 319 -2.05 -26.92 22.02
N ARG A 320 -0.97 -27.54 22.49
CA ARG A 320 -0.38 -27.31 23.82
C ARG A 320 0.03 -25.84 24.04
N ILE A 321 0.66 -25.21 23.06
CA ILE A 321 1.07 -23.79 23.15
C ILE A 321 -0.15 -22.86 23.19
N LEU A 322 -1.21 -23.15 22.42
CA LEU A 322 -2.42 -22.33 22.37
C LEU A 322 -3.31 -22.49 23.62
N GLU A 323 -3.26 -23.65 24.27
CA GLU A 323 -4.02 -23.95 25.50
C GLU A 323 -3.28 -23.49 26.78
N ALA A 324 -2.03 -23.01 26.66
CA ALA A 324 -1.27 -22.52 27.80
C ALA A 324 -1.95 -21.27 28.42
N PRO A 325 -2.33 -21.30 29.71
CA PRO A 325 -3.24 -20.31 30.29
C PRO A 325 -2.61 -18.93 30.50
N THR A 326 -1.27 -18.76 30.47
CA THR A 326 -0.60 -17.46 30.63
C THR A 326 0.74 -17.33 29.88
N SER A 327 1.12 -16.10 29.48
CA SER A 327 2.37 -15.83 28.73
C SER A 327 3.66 -16.19 29.50
N THR A 328 3.57 -16.21 30.83
CA THR A 328 4.66 -16.61 31.75
C THR A 328 4.97 -18.10 31.70
N GLU A 329 4.00 -18.95 31.36
CA GLU A 329 4.20 -20.40 31.21
C GLU A 329 4.59 -20.79 29.77
N LEU A 330 4.37 -19.89 28.80
CA LEU A 330 4.63 -20.14 27.39
C LEU A 330 6.12 -20.35 27.11
N LEU A 331 6.98 -19.52 27.70
CA LEU A 331 8.44 -19.56 27.54
C LEU A 331 9.05 -20.90 28.01
N PRO A 332 8.85 -21.33 29.26
CA PRO A 332 9.38 -22.62 29.73
C PRO A 332 8.72 -23.82 29.04
N MET A 333 7.53 -23.66 28.46
CA MET A 333 6.91 -24.71 27.65
C MET A 333 7.52 -24.80 26.25
N MET A 334 7.83 -23.67 25.61
CA MET A 334 8.56 -23.63 24.35
C MET A 334 9.98 -24.19 24.48
N GLU A 335 10.65 -23.93 25.60
CA GLU A 335 11.98 -24.44 25.89
C GLU A 335 11.98 -25.96 26.05
N ARG A 336 11.02 -26.52 26.81
CA ARG A 336 10.82 -27.97 26.90
C ARG A 336 10.52 -28.63 25.56
N ILE A 337 9.64 -28.03 24.75
CA ILE A 337 9.34 -28.55 23.41
C ILE A 337 10.60 -28.56 22.53
N LYS A 338 11.49 -27.56 22.69
CA LYS A 338 12.75 -27.50 21.96
C LYS A 338 13.70 -28.61 22.41
N GLU A 339 13.85 -28.83 23.72
CA GLU A 339 14.67 -29.91 24.29
C GLU A 339 14.16 -31.30 23.84
N ASP A 340 12.86 -31.56 23.96
CA ASP A 340 12.24 -32.82 23.52
C ASP A 340 12.55 -33.11 22.03
N ARG A 341 12.51 -32.06 21.20
CA ARG A 341 12.76 -32.18 19.76
C ARG A 341 14.23 -32.40 19.44
N GLU A 342 15.14 -31.76 20.18
CA GLU A 342 16.57 -31.99 20.05
C GLU A 342 16.94 -33.43 20.47
N GLU A 343 16.30 -33.96 21.53
CA GLU A 343 16.49 -35.34 21.96
C GLU A 343 15.95 -36.35 20.92
N GLU A 344 14.76 -36.09 20.35
CA GLU A 344 14.18 -36.96 19.32
C GLU A 344 15.03 -36.95 18.03
N LEU A 345 15.50 -35.78 17.58
CA LEU A 345 16.42 -35.66 16.45
C LEU A 345 17.75 -36.38 16.71
N PHE A 346 18.27 -36.28 17.94
CA PHE A 346 19.46 -37.02 18.34
C PHE A 346 19.21 -38.52 18.28
N ARG A 347 18.06 -39.01 18.76
CA ARG A 347 17.69 -40.43 18.75
C ARG A 347 17.57 -40.99 17.33
N VAL A 348 16.88 -40.27 16.44
CA VAL A 348 16.76 -40.67 15.02
C VAL A 348 18.13 -40.70 14.33
N ARG A 349 18.95 -39.67 14.55
CA ARG A 349 20.32 -39.65 14.02
C ARG A 349 21.15 -40.79 14.59
N TRP A 350 21.01 -41.08 15.88
CA TRP A 350 21.70 -42.18 16.55
C TRP A 350 21.34 -43.53 15.95
N GLU A 351 20.06 -43.78 15.66
CA GLU A 351 19.59 -45.00 15.01
C GLU A 351 20.14 -45.16 13.59
N GLN A 352 20.36 -44.05 12.88
CA GLN A 352 20.94 -44.03 11.52
C GLN A 352 22.46 -44.15 11.49
N MET A 353 23.16 -43.87 12.60
CA MET A 353 24.61 -43.97 12.67
C MET A 353 25.07 -45.44 12.62
N SER A 354 26.19 -45.67 11.94
CA SER A 354 26.86 -46.96 11.96
C SER A 354 27.37 -47.28 13.38
N GLU A 355 27.56 -48.57 13.68
CA GLU A 355 28.06 -49.01 14.99
C GLU A 355 29.45 -48.43 15.33
N GLU A 356 30.28 -48.15 14.32
CA GLU A 356 31.57 -47.49 14.52
C GLU A 356 31.40 -46.02 14.92
N GLU A 357 30.50 -45.30 14.27
CA GLU A 357 30.19 -43.91 14.61
C GLU A 357 29.56 -43.80 16.00
N LYS A 358 28.68 -44.72 16.38
CA LYS A 358 28.10 -44.79 17.74
C LYS A 358 29.20 -44.98 18.80
N LYS A 359 30.12 -45.92 18.57
CA LYS A 359 31.28 -46.14 19.48
C LYS A 359 32.11 -44.87 19.62
N PHE A 360 32.37 -44.18 18.51
CA PHE A 360 33.14 -42.94 18.53
C PHE A 360 32.43 -41.83 19.33
N ALA A 361 31.12 -41.69 19.15
CA ALA A 361 30.32 -40.71 19.89
C ALA A 361 30.25 -40.99 21.40
N ILE A 362 30.18 -42.26 21.83
CA ILE A 362 30.26 -42.64 23.26
C ILE A 362 31.62 -42.27 23.86
N ILE A 363 32.71 -42.56 23.14
CA ILE A 363 34.06 -42.19 23.60
C ILE A 363 34.17 -40.67 23.75
N GLN A 364 33.61 -39.93 22.78
CA GLN A 364 33.64 -38.47 22.79
C GLN A 364 32.78 -37.88 23.93
N SER A 365 31.62 -38.44 24.27
CA SER A 365 30.81 -37.97 25.40
C SER A 365 31.52 -38.20 26.74
N ASN A 366 32.13 -39.39 26.91
CA ASN A 366 32.89 -39.74 28.11
C ASN A 366 34.11 -38.84 28.31
N LEU A 367 34.78 -38.42 27.23
CA LEU A 367 35.91 -37.49 27.29
C LEU A 367 35.49 -36.05 27.62
N LEU A 368 34.27 -35.66 27.27
CA LEU A 368 33.75 -34.31 27.53
C LEU A 368 33.07 -34.17 28.91
N GLY A 369 32.95 -35.25 29.68
CA GLY A 369 32.34 -35.23 31.02
C GLY A 369 30.86 -34.81 31.03
N LYS A 370 30.16 -35.03 29.91
CA LYS A 370 28.74 -34.77 29.75
C LYS A 370 27.91 -36.03 29.89
#